data_AF-A0A3Q2DHB5-F1
#
_entry.id   AF-A0A3Q2DHB5-F1
#
_cell.length_a   1.000
_cell.length_b   1.000
_cell.length_c   1.000
_cell.angle_alpha   90.00
_cell.angle_beta   90.00
_cell.angle_gamma   90.00
#
_symmetry.space_group_name_H-M   'P 1'
#
loop_
_entity.id
_entity.type
_entity.pdbx_description
1 polymer ?
#
loop_
_entity_poly.entity_id
_entity_poly.type
_entity_poly.pdbx_seq_one_letter_code
_entity_poly.pdbx_strand_id
1 'polypeptide(L)'
;MDSAAVEIDGSVMEGGGQILRVSAALSCITGSAIKITKIRAGRSTPGLRWQNKHGCTCYSWNTLCFFLKKDAIFTVVDGNNVLTRFNKNLIYPFNLLLVKQIKNVIWQKHPLTSRFLPQVFKPIVEKFGVRFDCDIKMRGYYPKGGGEVMVTVNPVKELQPVTMTDRGNITKIHGRAFVAGVLPYKLAKDMSAAAVRTIRKEIKELYINIQPVQEKDKAYGNGNGIIIIAESSTGCLFAGSALGKKGVYADKIGIEAAEMLLRNIRHNGCVDEFLQDQLIIFMALAKGTSRIRTGAVTLHTQTAIHIAEQLTQAKFTITKSEDELSSNVTYIIECQGSGVVNPHL
;
A
#
# COMPACT_ATOMS: atom_id res chain seq x y z
N MET A 1 8.95 -4.35 -33.85
CA MET A 1 9.65 -5.52 -33.30
C MET A 1 8.89 -5.93 -32.07
N ASP A 2 8.12 -7.01 -32.13
CA ASP A 2 7.41 -7.55 -30.98
C ASP A 2 8.43 -7.99 -29.94
N SER A 3 8.61 -7.23 -28.87
CA SER A 3 9.43 -7.70 -27.74
C SER A 3 8.76 -8.96 -27.20
N ALA A 4 9.50 -10.07 -27.14
CA ALA A 4 9.01 -11.30 -26.52
C ALA A 4 8.46 -10.98 -25.12
N ALA A 5 7.26 -11.49 -24.83
CA ALA A 5 6.61 -11.22 -23.55
C ALA A 5 7.47 -11.80 -22.41
N VAL A 6 7.66 -11.02 -21.35
CA VAL A 6 8.36 -11.49 -20.14
C VAL A 6 7.49 -12.54 -19.46
N GLU A 7 8.00 -13.76 -19.35
CA GLU A 7 7.33 -14.85 -18.67
C GLU A 7 7.59 -14.81 -17.17
N ILE A 8 6.53 -14.82 -16.38
CA ILE A 8 6.57 -14.77 -14.92
C ILE A 8 5.87 -16.00 -14.37
N ASP A 9 6.57 -16.76 -13.52
CA ASP A 9 5.98 -17.89 -12.79
C ASP A 9 5.32 -17.38 -11.50
N GLY A 10 3.98 -17.36 -11.49
CA GLY A 10 3.14 -16.93 -10.37
C GLY A 10 3.04 -17.92 -9.21
N SER A 11 3.79 -19.04 -9.25
CA SER A 11 3.93 -19.99 -8.14
C SER A 11 5.13 -19.68 -7.23
N VAL A 12 6.06 -18.83 -7.67
CA VAL A 12 7.28 -18.46 -6.93
C VAL A 12 6.95 -17.43 -5.83
N MET A 13 7.80 -17.33 -4.81
CA MET A 13 7.67 -16.42 -3.67
C MET A 13 6.33 -16.59 -2.91
N GLU A 14 5.52 -15.54 -2.76
CA GLU A 14 4.22 -15.63 -2.05
C GLU A 14 3.15 -16.44 -2.79
N GLY A 15 3.35 -16.71 -4.09
CA GLY A 15 2.38 -17.38 -4.97
C GLY A 15 1.00 -16.73 -4.96
N GLY A 16 0.94 -15.40 -4.83
CA GLY A 16 -0.23 -14.65 -4.38
C GLY A 16 -0.61 -13.49 -5.28
N GLY A 17 -1.39 -12.54 -4.74
CA GLY A 17 -1.92 -11.41 -5.50
C GLY A 17 -0.89 -10.28 -5.71
N GLN A 18 0.21 -10.25 -4.96
CA GLN A 18 1.24 -9.21 -5.10
C GLN A 18 1.93 -9.28 -6.45
N ILE A 19 2.26 -10.50 -6.91
CA ILE A 19 2.87 -10.72 -8.25
C ILE A 19 2.02 -10.03 -9.30
N LEU A 20 0.71 -10.31 -9.33
CA LEU A 20 -0.21 -9.69 -10.27
C LEU A 20 -0.21 -8.15 -10.20
N ARG A 21 -0.21 -7.58 -8.99
CA ARG A 21 -0.26 -6.12 -8.81
C ARG A 21 1.02 -5.43 -9.27
N VAL A 22 2.16 -5.95 -8.86
CA VAL A 22 3.48 -5.37 -9.17
C VAL A 22 3.80 -5.56 -10.66
N SER A 23 3.59 -6.76 -11.19
CA SER A 23 3.86 -7.04 -12.60
C SER A 23 3.00 -6.19 -13.53
N ALA A 24 1.69 -6.08 -13.24
CA ALA A 24 0.80 -5.28 -14.06
C ALA A 24 1.15 -3.78 -13.99
N ALA A 25 1.47 -3.27 -12.80
CA ALA A 25 1.90 -1.88 -12.62
C ALA A 25 3.17 -1.56 -13.44
N LEU A 26 4.21 -2.38 -13.30
CA LEU A 26 5.48 -2.15 -14.00
C LEU A 26 5.32 -2.31 -15.50
N SER A 27 4.60 -3.33 -15.97
CA SER A 27 4.31 -3.53 -17.40
C SER A 27 3.59 -2.33 -18.03
N CYS A 28 2.62 -1.71 -17.33
CA CYS A 28 1.97 -0.48 -17.80
C CYS A 28 2.95 0.68 -17.98
N ILE A 29 3.93 0.80 -17.09
CA ILE A 29 4.88 1.92 -17.04
C ILE A 29 6.02 1.70 -18.05
N THR A 30 6.59 0.49 -18.09
CA THR A 30 7.71 0.14 -18.98
C THR A 30 7.26 -0.17 -20.40
N GLY A 31 5.97 -0.47 -20.61
CA GLY A 31 5.44 -0.92 -21.89
C GLY A 31 5.81 -2.36 -22.25
N SER A 32 6.40 -3.12 -21.32
CA SER A 32 6.78 -4.52 -21.55
C SER A 32 5.54 -5.42 -21.55
N ALA A 33 5.38 -6.25 -22.59
CA ALA A 33 4.38 -7.31 -22.58
C ALA A 33 4.75 -8.38 -21.52
N ILE A 34 3.77 -8.83 -20.73
CA ILE A 34 3.99 -9.84 -19.69
C ILE A 34 3.04 -11.03 -19.84
N LYS A 35 3.53 -12.21 -19.47
CA LYS A 35 2.76 -13.44 -19.40
C LYS A 35 2.95 -14.10 -18.04
N ILE A 36 1.87 -14.19 -17.26
CA ILE A 36 1.92 -14.79 -15.92
C ILE A 36 1.26 -16.17 -15.96
N THR A 37 1.98 -17.19 -15.49
CA THR A 37 1.52 -18.58 -15.42
C THR A 37 1.43 -19.07 -13.98
N LYS A 38 0.76 -20.20 -13.72
CA LYS A 38 0.72 -20.91 -12.42
C LYS A 38 0.32 -20.06 -11.20
N ILE A 39 -0.57 -19.08 -11.39
CA ILE A 39 -1.01 -18.19 -10.33
C ILE A 39 -1.64 -19.00 -9.19
N ARG A 40 -1.12 -18.83 -7.98
CA ARG A 40 -1.63 -19.51 -6.77
C ARG A 40 -1.61 -21.05 -6.85
N ALA A 41 -0.71 -21.63 -7.65
CA ALA A 41 -0.62 -23.07 -7.84
C ALA A 41 -0.50 -23.87 -6.51
N GLY A 42 0.21 -23.33 -5.52
CA GLY A 42 0.39 -23.97 -4.20
C GLY A 42 -0.74 -23.76 -3.18
N ARG A 43 -1.90 -23.20 -3.59
CA ARG A 43 -3.02 -22.93 -2.67
C ARG A 43 -4.13 -23.97 -2.86
N SER A 44 -4.94 -24.18 -1.82
CA SER A 44 -6.14 -25.05 -1.87
C SER A 44 -7.15 -24.67 -2.97
N THR A 45 -7.05 -23.46 -3.50
CA THR A 45 -7.82 -22.93 -4.63
C THR A 45 -6.86 -22.21 -5.57
N PRO A 46 -6.30 -22.95 -6.56
CA PRO A 46 -5.42 -22.41 -7.58
C PRO A 46 -6.13 -21.44 -8.52
N GLY A 47 -5.34 -20.70 -9.30
CA GLY A 47 -5.83 -19.83 -10.35
C GLY A 47 -6.33 -18.46 -9.87
N LEU A 48 -6.86 -17.67 -10.80
CA LEU A 48 -7.35 -16.33 -10.49
C LEU A 48 -8.58 -16.38 -9.58
N ARG A 49 -8.49 -15.77 -8.38
CA ARG A 49 -9.65 -15.55 -7.51
C ARG A 49 -10.60 -14.53 -8.14
N TRP A 50 -11.87 -14.51 -7.73
CA TRP A 50 -12.87 -13.53 -8.19
C TRP A 50 -12.38 -12.07 -8.10
N GLN A 51 -11.65 -11.75 -7.03
CA GLN A 51 -10.98 -10.46 -6.77
C GLN A 51 -9.90 -10.09 -7.82
N ASN A 52 -9.33 -11.09 -8.49
CA ASN A 52 -8.33 -10.91 -9.55
C ASN A 52 -8.96 -10.99 -10.95
N LYS A 53 -10.08 -11.72 -11.11
CA LYS A 53 -10.81 -11.85 -12.39
C LYS A 53 -11.58 -10.57 -12.77
N HIS A 54 -12.04 -9.81 -11.77
CA HIS A 54 -12.81 -8.57 -11.97
C HIS A 54 -11.97 -7.36 -11.56
N GLY A 55 -10.85 -7.08 -12.25
CA GLY A 55 -9.97 -5.92 -12.00
C GLY A 55 -10.66 -4.54 -11.91
N CYS A 56 -11.99 -4.47 -12.03
CA CYS A 56 -12.86 -3.33 -11.76
C CYS A 56 -13.35 -3.20 -10.30
N THR A 57 -13.02 -4.11 -9.38
CA THR A 57 -13.40 -3.95 -7.97
C THR A 57 -12.21 -4.15 -7.04
N CYS A 58 -11.74 -3.03 -6.50
CA CYS A 58 -10.56 -2.88 -5.66
C CYS A 58 -10.71 -3.70 -4.36
N TYR A 59 -10.18 -4.92 -4.35
CA TYR A 59 -10.41 -5.92 -3.29
C TYR A 59 -9.16 -6.44 -2.57
N SER A 60 -7.96 -5.92 -2.82
CA SER A 60 -6.77 -6.30 -2.06
C SER A 60 -6.17 -5.16 -1.23
N TRP A 61 -5.65 -5.58 -0.09
CA TRP A 61 -5.10 -4.81 1.01
C TRP A 61 -4.18 -3.66 0.56
N ASN A 62 -4.48 -2.46 1.06
CA ASN A 62 -3.65 -1.24 1.00
C ASN A 62 -3.22 -0.71 -0.36
N THR A 63 -3.70 -1.24 -1.49
CA THR A 63 -3.23 -0.83 -2.81
C THR A 63 -4.21 0.09 -3.54
N LEU A 64 -3.67 1.21 -4.04
CA LEU A 64 -4.35 2.34 -4.66
C LEU A 64 -4.64 2.12 -6.15
N CYS A 65 -5.71 1.39 -6.51
CA CYS A 65 -6.06 1.10 -7.91
C CYS A 65 -6.24 2.37 -8.77
N PHE A 66 -5.34 2.63 -9.72
CA PHE A 66 -5.45 3.72 -10.69
C PHE A 66 -5.55 3.23 -12.13
N PHE A 67 -6.42 3.89 -12.90
CA PHE A 67 -6.66 3.65 -14.32
C PHE A 67 -5.44 4.06 -15.12
N LEU A 68 -4.90 3.20 -16.00
CA LEU A 68 -4.02 3.69 -17.07
C LEU A 68 -3.95 2.80 -18.32
N LYS A 69 -3.79 3.53 -19.44
CA LYS A 69 -3.41 3.18 -20.82
C LYS A 69 -4.35 2.26 -21.61
N LYS A 70 -4.61 2.67 -22.86
CA LYS A 70 -5.49 2.00 -23.83
C LYS A 70 -4.84 0.76 -24.49
N ASP A 71 -3.52 0.55 -24.33
CA ASP A 71 -2.74 -0.34 -25.21
C ASP A 71 -1.83 -1.36 -24.49
N ALA A 72 -2.00 -1.61 -23.19
CA ALA A 72 -1.20 -2.64 -22.50
C ALA A 72 -1.77 -4.05 -22.77
N ILE A 73 -1.01 -4.89 -23.49
CA ILE A 73 -1.40 -6.28 -23.77
C ILE A 73 -0.96 -7.18 -22.61
N PHE A 74 -1.92 -7.52 -21.77
CA PHE A 74 -1.74 -8.50 -20.69
C PHE A 74 -2.24 -9.87 -21.15
N THR A 75 -1.42 -10.91 -20.97
CA THR A 75 -1.85 -12.30 -21.16
C THR A 75 -1.68 -13.05 -19.85
N VAL A 76 -2.79 -13.40 -19.20
CA VAL A 76 -2.77 -14.26 -18.01
C VAL A 76 -3.20 -15.66 -18.41
N VAL A 77 -2.37 -16.65 -18.11
CA VAL A 77 -2.63 -18.05 -18.46
C VAL A 77 -2.87 -18.84 -17.19
N ASP A 78 -4.05 -19.46 -17.08
CA ASP A 78 -4.47 -20.29 -15.94
C ASP A 78 -4.79 -21.70 -16.47
N GLY A 79 -3.85 -22.64 -16.30
CA GLY A 79 -3.91 -23.96 -16.93
C GLY A 79 -3.83 -23.90 -18.46
N ASN A 80 -4.71 -24.62 -19.17
CA ASN A 80 -4.80 -24.61 -20.64
C ASN A 80 -5.64 -23.44 -21.20
N ASN A 81 -6.15 -22.56 -20.33
CA ASN A 81 -6.99 -21.45 -20.74
C ASN A 81 -6.18 -20.15 -20.78
N VAL A 82 -6.10 -19.52 -21.96
CA VAL A 82 -5.70 -18.13 -22.11
C VAL A 82 -6.84 -17.26 -21.59
N LEU A 83 -6.71 -16.77 -20.36
CA LEU A 83 -7.69 -15.87 -19.77
C LEU A 83 -7.35 -14.44 -20.22
N THR A 84 -7.98 -14.10 -21.35
CA THR A 84 -8.34 -12.72 -21.77
C THR A 84 -7.22 -11.82 -22.29
N ARG A 85 -7.34 -11.38 -23.55
CA ARG A 85 -6.65 -10.20 -24.11
C ARG A 85 -7.41 -8.97 -23.61
N PHE A 86 -6.92 -8.31 -22.57
CA PHE A 86 -7.57 -7.10 -22.05
C PHE A 86 -7.35 -5.92 -23.02
N ASN A 87 -8.39 -5.53 -23.76
CA ASN A 87 -8.40 -4.37 -24.66
C ASN A 87 -9.22 -3.19 -24.09
N LYS A 88 -9.42 -3.15 -22.76
CA LYS A 88 -10.14 -2.07 -22.06
C LYS A 88 -9.53 -1.80 -20.69
N ASN A 89 -9.32 -0.50 -20.42
CA ASN A 89 -9.03 0.18 -19.15
C ASN A 89 -8.83 -0.74 -17.93
N LEU A 90 -7.61 -1.24 -17.76
CA LEU A 90 -7.21 -2.04 -16.62
C LEU A 90 -6.72 -1.12 -15.49
N ILE A 91 -7.18 -1.38 -14.27
CA ILE A 91 -6.95 -0.53 -13.10
C ILE A 91 -5.98 -1.27 -12.16
N TYR A 92 -4.74 -0.81 -12.07
CA TYR A 92 -3.73 -1.38 -11.18
C TYR A 92 -3.01 -0.32 -10.35
N PRO A 93 -2.54 -0.68 -9.13
CA PRO A 93 -2.52 0.28 -8.05
C PRO A 93 -1.32 1.24 -7.90
N PHE A 94 -0.62 1.55 -8.99
CA PHE A 94 0.62 2.32 -8.91
C PHE A 94 0.76 3.37 -10.02
N ASN A 95 -0.32 3.60 -10.74
CA ASN A 95 -0.31 4.33 -12.00
C ASN A 95 -0.51 5.85 -11.80
N LEU A 96 0.23 6.45 -10.85
CA LEU A 96 0.24 7.91 -10.61
C LEU A 96 1.02 8.68 -11.68
N LEU A 97 2.02 8.06 -12.29
CA LEU A 97 3.02 8.79 -13.07
C LEU A 97 2.52 9.35 -14.41
N LEU A 98 1.43 8.79 -14.98
CA LEU A 98 1.00 9.12 -16.35
C LEU A 98 -0.43 9.72 -16.43
N VAL A 99 -1.05 10.12 -15.31
CA VAL A 99 -2.46 10.58 -15.32
C VAL A 99 -2.61 12.05 -14.93
N LYS A 100 -3.23 12.85 -15.80
CA LYS A 100 -3.59 14.26 -15.53
C LYS A 100 -4.76 14.42 -14.56
N GLN A 101 -5.71 13.48 -14.52
CA GLN A 101 -6.88 13.53 -13.62
C GLN A 101 -7.59 12.15 -13.55
N ILE A 102 -7.93 11.67 -12.35
CA ILE A 102 -8.75 10.46 -12.16
C ILE A 102 -10.05 10.85 -11.46
N LYS A 103 -11.18 10.68 -12.17
CA LYS A 103 -12.53 10.87 -11.62
C LYS A 103 -13.12 9.50 -11.27
N ASN A 104 -13.68 9.37 -10.07
CA ASN A 104 -14.50 8.25 -9.58
C ASN A 104 -13.75 6.92 -9.36
N VAL A 105 -13.07 6.79 -8.21
CA VAL A 105 -12.52 5.49 -7.74
C VAL A 105 -13.44 4.88 -6.68
N ILE A 106 -13.97 3.67 -6.96
CA ILE A 106 -14.86 2.95 -6.05
C ILE A 106 -14.09 1.94 -5.19
N TRP A 107 -14.14 2.12 -3.86
CA TRP A 107 -13.58 1.19 -2.89
C TRP A 107 -14.65 0.20 -2.40
N GLN A 108 -14.31 -1.09 -2.35
CA GLN A 108 -15.24 -2.13 -1.87
C GLN A 108 -14.80 -2.86 -0.60
N LYS A 109 -13.54 -2.72 -0.13
CA LYS A 109 -13.08 -3.56 1.01
C LYS A 109 -12.46 -2.86 2.22
N HIS A 110 -11.85 -1.68 2.09
CA HIS A 110 -11.06 -1.14 3.21
C HIS A 110 -11.12 0.39 3.34
N PRO A 111 -12.00 0.93 4.20
CA PRO A 111 -12.18 2.37 4.40
C PRO A 111 -10.97 3.03 5.06
N LEU A 112 -10.11 2.27 5.76
CA LEU A 112 -8.85 2.77 6.33
C LEU A 112 -7.82 3.14 5.26
N THR A 113 -7.84 2.45 4.11
CA THR A 113 -6.92 2.73 2.99
C THR A 113 -7.12 4.15 2.46
N SER A 114 -8.37 4.64 2.41
CA SER A 114 -8.66 6.01 1.99
C SER A 114 -7.98 7.08 2.86
N ARG A 115 -7.65 6.78 4.13
CA ARG A 115 -6.97 7.71 5.03
C ARG A 115 -5.46 7.45 5.11
N PHE A 116 -5.04 6.20 5.03
CA PHE A 116 -3.64 5.81 4.89
C PHE A 116 -2.98 6.52 3.70
N LEU A 117 -3.69 6.63 2.58
CA LEU A 117 -3.19 7.27 1.37
C LEU A 117 -2.77 8.73 1.55
N PRO A 118 -3.65 9.66 1.99
CA PRO A 118 -3.26 11.05 2.18
C PRO A 118 -2.34 11.28 3.39
N GLN A 119 -2.36 10.41 4.41
CA GLN A 119 -1.63 10.67 5.66
C GLN A 119 -0.30 9.91 5.82
N VAL A 120 -0.12 8.78 5.14
CA VAL A 120 1.08 7.93 5.28
C VAL A 120 1.77 7.80 3.92
N PHE A 121 1.03 7.40 2.88
CA PHE A 121 1.62 7.16 1.57
C PHE A 121 2.02 8.47 0.85
N LYS A 122 1.14 9.48 0.83
CA LYS A 122 1.37 10.76 0.15
C LYS A 122 2.67 11.44 0.59
N PRO A 123 2.93 11.67 1.89
CA PRO A 123 4.16 12.36 2.32
C PRO A 123 5.43 11.62 1.90
N ILE A 124 5.38 10.29 1.76
CA ILE A 124 6.54 9.48 1.37
C ILE A 124 6.73 9.50 -0.14
N VAL A 125 5.66 9.38 -0.91
CA VAL A 125 5.68 9.43 -2.38
C VAL A 125 6.02 10.83 -2.90
N GLU A 126 5.70 11.88 -2.14
CA GLU A 126 6.16 13.25 -2.41
C GLU A 126 7.68 13.39 -2.33
N LYS A 127 8.38 12.57 -1.50
CA LYS A 127 9.86 12.53 -1.48
C LYS A 127 10.44 12.01 -2.80
N PHE A 128 9.68 11.19 -3.56
CA PHE A 128 10.05 10.76 -4.90
C PHE A 128 9.70 11.81 -5.99
N GLY A 129 9.14 12.97 -5.60
CA GLY A 129 8.75 14.03 -6.53
C GLY A 129 7.32 13.93 -7.07
N VAL A 130 6.53 12.96 -6.62
CA VAL A 130 5.14 12.78 -7.05
C VAL A 130 4.20 13.60 -6.18
N ARG A 131 3.48 14.54 -6.80
CA ARG A 131 2.46 15.33 -6.11
C ARG A 131 1.07 14.84 -6.53
N PHE A 132 0.26 14.48 -5.55
CA PHE A 132 -1.13 14.13 -5.79
C PHE A 132 -2.04 14.57 -4.64
N ASP A 133 -3.29 14.82 -4.98
CA ASP A 133 -4.37 15.10 -4.05
C ASP A 133 -5.40 14.01 -4.12
N CYS A 134 -5.92 13.64 -2.95
CA CYS A 134 -6.88 12.58 -2.77
C CYS A 134 -8.03 13.10 -1.93
N ASP A 135 -9.17 13.34 -2.57
CA ASP A 135 -10.38 13.83 -1.92
C ASP A 135 -11.41 12.70 -1.80
N ILE A 136 -11.82 12.43 -0.57
CA ILE A 136 -12.77 11.35 -0.25
C ILE A 136 -14.18 11.95 -0.31
N LYS A 137 -14.88 11.71 -1.41
CA LYS A 137 -16.26 12.16 -1.62
C LYS A 137 -17.25 11.31 -0.82
N MET A 138 -17.07 9.99 -0.83
CA MET A 138 -17.93 9.04 -0.14
C MET A 138 -17.13 7.86 0.41
N ARG A 139 -17.43 7.38 1.61
CA ARG A 139 -16.84 6.15 2.13
C ARG A 139 -17.70 4.94 1.79
N GLY A 140 -17.06 3.84 1.38
CA GLY A 140 -17.71 2.57 1.12
C GLY A 140 -17.28 1.51 2.12
N TYR A 141 -18.26 0.89 2.79
CA TYR A 141 -18.00 -0.16 3.77
C TYR A 141 -18.43 -1.52 3.24
N TYR A 142 -17.57 -2.52 3.40
CA TYR A 142 -17.92 -3.91 3.09
C TYR A 142 -19.16 -4.35 3.90
N PRO A 143 -20.10 -5.13 3.33
CA PRO A 143 -20.08 -5.76 2.00
C PRO A 143 -20.61 -4.87 0.87
N LYS A 144 -21.27 -3.75 1.19
CA LYS A 144 -21.98 -2.94 0.19
C LYS A 144 -21.02 -2.10 -0.67
N GLY A 145 -19.89 -1.64 -0.13
CA GLY A 145 -18.96 -0.76 -0.83
C GLY A 145 -19.58 0.60 -1.10
N GLY A 146 -19.41 1.13 -2.32
CA GLY A 146 -20.01 2.42 -2.72
C GLY A 146 -19.21 3.65 -2.31
N GLY A 147 -17.92 3.49 -2.02
CA GLY A 147 -17.03 4.62 -1.76
C GLY A 147 -16.73 5.37 -3.06
N GLU A 148 -16.39 6.65 -2.94
CA GLU A 148 -15.98 7.50 -4.04
C GLU A 148 -14.81 8.36 -3.57
N VAL A 149 -13.73 8.30 -4.34
CA VAL A 149 -12.55 9.13 -4.15
C VAL A 149 -12.18 9.78 -5.49
N MET A 150 -11.84 11.05 -5.43
CA MET A 150 -11.26 11.80 -6.53
C MET A 150 -9.76 11.94 -6.29
N VAL A 151 -8.96 11.48 -7.25
CA VAL A 151 -7.50 11.64 -7.17
C VAL A 151 -7.03 12.49 -8.33
N THR A 152 -6.30 13.55 -8.01
CA THR A 152 -5.64 14.40 -8.98
C THR A 152 -4.14 14.21 -8.80
N VAL A 153 -3.43 13.90 -9.88
CA VAL A 153 -1.99 13.69 -9.85
C VAL A 153 -1.34 14.66 -10.82
N ASN A 154 -0.24 15.28 -10.39
CA ASN A 154 0.58 16.06 -11.29
C ASN A 154 1.52 15.11 -12.02
N PRO A 155 1.51 15.09 -13.37
CA PRO A 155 2.44 14.28 -14.13
C PRO A 155 3.89 14.59 -13.71
N VAL A 156 4.69 13.54 -13.57
CA VAL A 156 6.11 13.65 -13.19
C VAL A 156 6.97 13.18 -14.35
N LYS A 157 7.99 13.99 -14.70
CA LYS A 157 8.94 13.66 -15.76
C LYS A 157 9.82 12.48 -15.37
N GLU A 158 10.42 12.56 -14.18
CA GLU A 158 11.35 11.57 -13.63
C GLU A 158 11.17 11.49 -12.12
N LEU A 159 11.19 10.27 -11.57
CA LEU A 159 11.14 10.03 -10.13
C LEU A 159 12.50 10.29 -9.47
N GLN A 160 12.48 10.92 -8.30
CA GLN A 160 13.67 11.18 -7.50
C GLN A 160 13.96 10.01 -6.55
N PRO A 161 15.22 9.66 -6.31
CA PRO A 161 15.58 8.63 -5.35
C PRO A 161 15.41 9.16 -3.92
N VAL A 162 15.18 8.26 -2.97
CA VAL A 162 15.03 8.63 -1.56
C VAL A 162 16.06 7.93 -0.68
N THR A 163 16.53 8.62 0.36
CA THR A 163 17.32 8.03 1.43
C THR A 163 16.57 8.18 2.74
N MET A 164 16.01 7.09 3.22
CA MET A 164 15.33 6.98 4.51
C MET A 164 16.06 5.95 5.37
N THR A 165 17.32 6.26 5.66
CA THR A 165 18.10 5.48 6.58
C THR A 165 17.82 5.97 7.98
N ASP A 166 18.00 7.22 8.39
CA ASP A 166 17.77 7.62 9.79
C ASP A 166 16.28 7.68 10.23
N ARG A 167 15.95 6.99 11.34
CA ARG A 167 14.59 6.95 11.92
C ARG A 167 14.33 8.14 12.85
N GLY A 168 15.34 8.59 13.58
CA GLY A 168 15.17 9.49 14.71
C GLY A 168 14.24 8.95 15.81
N ASN A 169 13.67 9.89 16.57
CA ASN A 169 12.77 9.63 17.70
C ASN A 169 11.32 9.87 17.31
N ILE A 170 10.39 9.11 17.89
CA ILE A 170 8.95 9.36 17.70
C ILE A 170 8.58 10.65 18.44
N THR A 171 8.05 11.64 17.72
CA THR A 171 7.74 12.98 18.24
C THR A 171 6.25 13.19 18.48
N LYS A 172 5.39 12.43 17.80
CA LYS A 172 3.95 12.60 17.88
C LYS A 172 3.22 11.34 17.50
N ILE A 173 2.13 11.03 18.21
CA ILE A 173 1.16 10.01 17.80
C ILE A 173 -0.20 10.68 17.66
N HIS A 174 -0.82 10.46 16.51
CA HIS A 174 -2.15 10.99 16.24
C HIS A 174 -2.97 9.98 15.45
N GLY A 175 -4.28 10.16 15.41
CA GLY A 175 -5.13 9.21 14.73
C GLY A 175 -6.59 9.59 14.73
N ARG A 176 -7.40 8.69 14.19
CA ARG A 176 -8.84 8.85 14.11
C ARG A 176 -9.52 7.52 14.30
N ALA A 177 -10.42 7.45 15.27
CA ALA A 177 -11.37 6.36 15.44
C ALA A 177 -12.72 6.81 14.88
N PHE A 178 -13.35 6.02 14.02
CA PHE A 178 -14.56 6.44 13.33
C PHE A 178 -15.68 5.42 13.41
N VAL A 179 -16.90 5.94 13.31
CA VAL A 179 -18.12 5.20 13.05
C VAL A 179 -18.91 5.87 11.93
N ALA A 180 -19.56 5.06 11.11
CA ALA A 180 -20.34 5.48 9.95
C ALA A 180 -21.71 4.80 9.94
N GLY A 181 -22.68 5.44 9.29
CA GLY A 181 -24.07 4.99 9.23
C GLY A 181 -24.75 5.05 10.60
N VAL A 182 -25.51 4.01 10.96
CA VAL A 182 -26.31 3.97 12.20
C VAL A 182 -25.50 3.58 13.45
N LEU A 183 -24.19 3.39 13.32
CA LEU A 183 -23.37 2.94 14.43
C LEU A 183 -23.21 4.03 15.52
N PRO A 184 -23.30 3.66 16.81
CA PRO A 184 -23.25 4.62 17.90
C PRO A 184 -21.85 5.22 18.06
N TYR A 185 -21.79 6.53 18.29
CA TYR A 185 -20.55 7.29 18.50
C TYR A 185 -19.67 6.74 19.64
N LYS A 186 -20.29 6.09 20.63
CA LYS A 186 -19.60 5.43 21.74
C LYS A 186 -18.52 4.44 21.25
N LEU A 187 -18.76 3.70 20.16
CA LEU A 187 -17.76 2.76 19.64
C LEU A 187 -16.46 3.45 19.22
N ALA A 188 -16.53 4.66 18.65
CA ALA A 188 -15.35 5.43 18.30
C ALA A 188 -14.57 5.88 19.55
N LYS A 189 -15.29 6.29 20.61
CA LYS A 189 -14.68 6.65 21.89
C LYS A 189 -13.99 5.45 22.55
N ASP A 190 -14.66 4.31 22.57
CA ASP A 190 -14.17 3.07 23.16
C ASP A 190 -12.89 2.58 22.43
N MET A 191 -12.91 2.55 21.09
CA MET A 191 -11.72 2.26 20.27
C MET A 191 -10.55 3.21 20.58
N SER A 192 -10.82 4.51 20.61
CA SER A 192 -9.81 5.54 20.86
C SER A 192 -9.19 5.39 22.25
N ALA A 193 -10.02 5.22 23.29
CA ALA A 193 -9.57 5.08 24.66
C ALA A 193 -8.74 3.80 24.83
N ALA A 194 -9.18 2.68 24.26
CA ALA A 194 -8.44 1.42 24.32
C ALA A 194 -7.08 1.53 23.62
N ALA A 195 -7.02 2.17 22.44
CA ALA A 195 -5.77 2.40 21.74
C ALA A 195 -4.78 3.26 22.55
N VAL A 196 -5.24 4.38 23.11
CA VAL A 196 -4.41 5.25 23.97
C VAL A 196 -3.88 4.47 25.18
N ARG A 197 -4.74 3.70 25.87
CA ARG A 197 -4.33 2.88 27.02
C ARG A 197 -3.25 1.87 26.63
N THR A 198 -3.36 1.23 25.47
CA THR A 198 -2.36 0.27 25.00
C THR A 198 -1.04 0.93 24.67
N ILE A 199 -1.05 2.05 23.93
CA ILE A 199 0.18 2.77 23.56
C ILE A 199 0.90 3.30 24.81
N ARG A 200 0.15 3.77 25.82
CA ARG A 200 0.70 4.29 27.08
C ARG A 200 1.45 3.26 27.93
N LYS A 201 1.27 1.96 27.66
CA LYS A 201 2.06 0.91 28.33
C LYS A 201 3.55 0.99 27.98
N GLU A 202 3.87 1.46 26.77
CA GLU A 202 5.24 1.57 26.28
C GLU A 202 5.69 3.02 26.11
N ILE A 203 4.79 3.92 25.68
CA ILE A 203 5.11 5.31 25.37
C ILE A 203 4.38 6.24 26.35
N LYS A 204 5.06 6.59 27.46
CA LYS A 204 4.46 7.32 28.59
C LYS A 204 4.30 8.82 28.35
N GLU A 205 5.37 9.50 27.93
CA GLU A 205 5.45 10.98 27.93
C GLU A 205 5.03 11.65 26.62
N LEU A 206 4.77 10.88 25.56
CA LEU A 206 4.52 11.47 24.24
C LEU A 206 3.10 12.04 24.12
N TYR A 207 2.90 13.14 23.39
CA TYR A 207 1.56 13.59 23.03
C TYR A 207 0.84 12.57 22.12
N ILE A 208 -0.35 12.12 22.56
CA ILE A 208 -1.20 11.19 21.80
C ILE A 208 -2.56 11.84 21.59
N ASN A 209 -2.97 12.00 20.33
CA ASN A 209 -4.28 12.54 19.97
C ASN A 209 -5.00 11.66 18.94
N ILE A 210 -5.87 10.78 19.43
CA ILE A 210 -6.72 9.94 18.58
C ILE A 210 -8.14 10.52 18.67
N GLN A 211 -8.65 11.04 17.56
CA GLN A 211 -9.94 11.73 17.54
C GLN A 211 -11.08 10.75 17.23
N PRO A 212 -12.07 10.58 18.14
CA PRO A 212 -13.29 9.86 17.85
C PRO A 212 -14.23 10.72 17.00
N VAL A 213 -14.70 10.19 15.87
CA VAL A 213 -15.59 10.88 14.93
C VAL A 213 -16.83 10.06 14.58
N GLN A 214 -17.86 10.75 14.09
CA GLN A 214 -19.02 10.13 13.47
C GLN A 214 -19.23 10.68 12.05
N GLU A 215 -19.37 9.79 11.08
CA GLU A 215 -19.53 10.12 9.66
C GLU A 215 -20.91 9.62 9.17
N LYS A 216 -21.98 10.29 9.63
CA LYS A 216 -23.37 9.87 9.32
C LYS A 216 -23.67 9.93 7.82
N ASP A 217 -23.35 11.05 7.17
CA ASP A 217 -23.77 11.34 5.80
C ASP A 217 -22.64 11.24 4.77
N LYS A 218 -21.47 10.76 5.19
CA LYS A 218 -20.26 10.63 4.34
C LYS A 218 -19.92 9.18 4.02
N ALA A 219 -20.90 8.29 4.14
CA ALA A 219 -20.70 6.85 4.06
C ALA A 219 -21.91 6.12 3.49
N TYR A 220 -21.66 5.20 2.57
CA TYR A 220 -22.63 4.21 2.16
C TYR A 220 -22.51 2.97 3.07
N GLY A 221 -23.56 2.71 3.84
CA GLY A 221 -23.63 1.60 4.79
C GLY A 221 -23.02 1.90 6.16
N ASN A 222 -22.87 0.84 6.96
CA ASN A 222 -22.38 0.92 8.33
C ASN A 222 -20.94 0.45 8.40
N GLY A 223 -20.11 1.12 9.18
CA GLY A 223 -18.78 0.64 9.47
C GLY A 223 -18.06 1.44 10.54
N ASN A 224 -17.09 0.81 11.19
CA ASN A 224 -16.25 1.45 12.18
C ASN A 224 -14.81 0.99 12.01
N GLY A 225 -13.88 1.73 12.59
CA GLY A 225 -12.48 1.39 12.60
C GLY A 225 -11.63 2.50 13.17
N ILE A 226 -10.33 2.25 13.20
CA ILE A 226 -9.35 3.17 13.76
C ILE A 226 -8.08 3.14 12.93
N ILE A 227 -7.49 4.32 12.71
CA ILE A 227 -6.16 4.50 12.16
C ILE A 227 -5.35 5.36 13.12
N ILE A 228 -4.13 4.95 13.39
CA ILE A 228 -3.19 5.60 14.30
C ILE A 228 -1.87 5.72 13.56
N ILE A 229 -1.24 6.90 13.65
CA ILE A 229 -0.02 7.26 12.94
C ILE A 229 0.97 7.81 13.96
N ALA A 230 2.19 7.30 13.93
CA ALA A 230 3.33 7.85 14.63
C ALA A 230 4.24 8.59 13.64
N GLU A 231 4.65 9.79 14.00
CA GLU A 231 5.60 10.62 13.25
C GLU A 231 6.95 10.64 13.98
N SER A 232 8.05 10.52 13.24
CA SER A 232 9.39 10.69 13.80
C SER A 232 9.99 12.07 13.53
N SER A 233 11.06 12.42 14.23
CA SER A 233 11.81 13.67 14.05
C SER A 233 12.46 13.80 12.66
N THR A 234 12.67 12.68 11.95
CA THR A 234 13.21 12.65 10.57
C THR A 234 12.11 12.58 9.50
N GLY A 235 10.84 12.59 9.92
CA GLY A 235 9.69 12.50 9.02
C GLY A 235 9.37 11.07 8.54
N CYS A 236 9.78 10.04 9.30
CA CYS A 236 9.26 8.68 9.11
C CYS A 236 7.83 8.59 9.66
N LEU A 237 7.02 7.76 9.01
CA LEU A 237 5.62 7.56 9.35
C LEU A 237 5.36 6.07 9.57
N PHE A 238 4.71 5.75 10.69
CA PHE A 238 4.32 4.39 11.03
C PHE A 238 2.83 4.34 11.28
N ALA A 239 2.14 3.38 10.66
CA ALA A 239 0.70 3.24 10.82
C ALA A 239 0.32 1.97 11.59
N GLY A 240 -0.74 2.07 12.38
CA GLY A 240 -1.48 0.95 12.94
C GLY A 240 -2.97 1.15 12.67
N SER A 241 -3.65 0.10 12.22
CA SER A 241 -5.06 0.24 11.85
C SER A 241 -5.85 -1.05 12.04
N ALA A 242 -7.14 -0.91 12.33
CA ALA A 242 -8.05 -2.04 12.48
C ALA A 242 -9.49 -1.65 12.13
N LEU A 243 -10.21 -2.59 11.51
CA LEU A 243 -11.63 -2.43 11.14
C LEU A 243 -12.54 -3.18 12.09
N GLY A 244 -13.72 -2.60 12.27
CA GLY A 244 -14.86 -3.26 12.91
C GLY A 244 -15.25 -4.55 12.22
N LYS A 245 -15.47 -5.58 13.04
CA LYS A 245 -16.01 -6.87 12.62
C LYS A 245 -17.26 -7.19 13.44
N LYS A 246 -18.21 -7.89 12.83
CA LYS A 246 -19.42 -8.33 13.52
C LYS A 246 -19.03 -9.23 14.70
N GLY A 247 -19.59 -8.96 15.87
CA GLY A 247 -19.32 -9.73 17.10
C GLY A 247 -18.00 -9.40 17.81
N VAL A 248 -17.27 -8.37 17.36
CA VAL A 248 -16.01 -7.94 18.01
C VAL A 248 -16.23 -6.61 18.74
N TYR A 249 -15.78 -6.55 20.00
CA TYR A 249 -15.85 -5.35 20.83
C TYR A 249 -14.94 -4.22 20.31
N ALA A 250 -15.40 -2.98 20.46
CA ALA A 250 -14.67 -1.76 20.09
C ALA A 250 -13.28 -1.70 20.73
N ASP A 251 -13.15 -2.00 22.02
CA ASP A 251 -11.87 -2.00 22.73
C ASP A 251 -10.84 -2.92 22.06
N LYS A 252 -11.26 -4.11 21.63
CA LYS A 252 -10.38 -5.07 20.95
C LYS A 252 -9.86 -4.49 19.63
N ILE A 253 -10.69 -3.78 18.88
CA ILE A 253 -10.29 -3.12 17.62
C ILE A 253 -9.25 -2.01 17.91
N GLY A 254 -9.47 -1.23 18.97
CA GLY A 254 -8.50 -0.22 19.43
C GLY A 254 -7.15 -0.83 19.83
N ILE A 255 -7.18 -1.94 20.57
CA ILE A 255 -5.98 -2.68 20.98
C ILE A 255 -5.25 -3.25 19.76
N GLU A 256 -5.96 -3.89 18.82
CA GLU A 256 -5.37 -4.46 17.60
C GLU A 256 -4.60 -3.41 16.78
N ALA A 257 -5.19 -2.23 16.60
CA ALA A 257 -4.54 -1.14 15.88
C ALA A 257 -3.33 -0.56 16.63
N ALA A 258 -3.44 -0.40 17.95
CA ALA A 258 -2.33 0.06 18.78
C ALA A 258 -1.16 -0.92 18.78
N GLU A 259 -1.41 -2.22 18.91
CA GLU A 259 -0.36 -3.25 18.83
C GLU A 259 0.28 -3.30 17.44
N MET A 260 -0.49 -3.08 16.37
CA MET A 260 0.07 -2.95 15.03
C MET A 260 1.04 -1.76 14.93
N LEU A 261 0.65 -0.60 15.46
CA LEU A 261 1.53 0.57 15.49
C LEU A 261 2.80 0.28 16.31
N LEU A 262 2.65 -0.29 17.51
CA LEU A 262 3.78 -0.59 18.38
C LEU A 262 4.74 -1.60 17.75
N ARG A 263 4.24 -2.63 17.05
CA ARG A 263 5.10 -3.54 16.27
C ARG A 263 5.93 -2.79 15.23
N ASN A 264 5.31 -1.85 14.52
CA ASN A 264 6.00 -1.01 13.53
C ASN A 264 7.04 -0.07 14.17
N ILE A 265 6.79 0.42 15.38
CA ILE A 265 7.77 1.23 16.11
C ILE A 265 8.93 0.38 16.64
N ARG A 266 8.64 -0.82 17.16
CA ARG A 266 9.61 -1.71 17.81
C ARG A 266 10.70 -2.20 16.85
N HIS A 267 10.37 -2.47 15.58
CA HIS A 267 11.36 -3.00 14.62
C HIS A 267 12.46 -2.00 14.21
N ASN A 268 12.46 -0.78 14.74
CA ASN A 268 13.50 0.25 14.55
C ASN A 268 13.83 0.61 13.08
N GLY A 269 12.90 0.33 12.17
CA GLY A 269 13.01 0.71 10.76
C GLY A 269 12.45 2.10 10.52
N CYS A 270 12.57 2.60 9.29
CA CYS A 270 12.08 3.92 8.85
C CYS A 270 10.77 3.85 8.07
N VAL A 271 10.35 2.63 7.75
CA VAL A 271 9.21 2.31 6.90
C VAL A 271 8.46 1.15 7.56
N ASP A 272 7.14 1.24 7.63
CA ASP A 272 6.29 0.16 8.15
C ASP A 272 6.16 -1.02 7.19
N GLU A 273 5.66 -2.15 7.69
CA GLU A 273 5.55 -3.41 6.94
C GLU A 273 4.68 -3.33 5.66
N PHE A 274 3.71 -2.41 5.60
CA PHE A 274 2.80 -2.24 4.47
C PHE A 274 3.26 -1.19 3.47
N LEU A 275 4.12 -0.27 3.90
CA LEU A 275 4.73 0.72 3.03
C LEU A 275 5.97 0.11 2.35
N GLN A 276 6.65 -0.83 3.00
CA GLN A 276 7.87 -1.48 2.52
C GLN A 276 7.76 -1.99 1.06
N ASP A 277 6.73 -2.77 0.74
CA ASP A 277 6.52 -3.36 -0.58
C ASP A 277 6.06 -2.32 -1.62
N GLN A 278 5.33 -1.30 -1.19
CA GLN A 278 4.87 -0.22 -2.07
C GLN A 278 6.03 0.65 -2.56
N LEU A 279 7.03 0.92 -1.71
CA LEU A 279 8.18 1.75 -2.08
C LEU A 279 9.10 1.09 -3.11
N ILE A 280 9.13 -0.24 -3.18
CA ILE A 280 9.98 -0.99 -4.12
C ILE A 280 9.75 -0.54 -5.57
N ILE A 281 8.49 -0.31 -5.97
CA ILE A 281 8.17 0.14 -7.32
C ILE A 281 8.73 1.54 -7.58
N PHE A 282 8.58 2.46 -6.63
CA PHE A 282 9.12 3.82 -6.77
C PHE A 282 10.64 3.83 -6.79
N MET A 283 11.29 3.01 -5.94
CA MET A 283 12.74 2.85 -5.92
C MET A 283 13.26 2.28 -7.25
N ALA A 284 12.59 1.27 -7.82
CA ALA A 284 12.98 0.67 -9.09
C ALA A 284 12.86 1.65 -10.27
N LEU A 285 11.89 2.56 -10.24
CA LEU A 285 11.64 3.53 -11.31
C LEU A 285 12.43 4.84 -11.14
N ALA A 286 12.86 5.17 -9.92
CA ALA A 286 13.61 6.38 -9.62
C ALA A 286 14.94 6.48 -10.37
N LYS A 287 15.39 7.71 -10.62
CA LYS A 287 16.68 7.98 -11.23
C LYS A 287 17.77 8.11 -10.16
N GLY A 288 18.59 7.07 -10.03
CA GLY A 288 19.69 7.03 -9.06
C GLY A 288 19.46 5.98 -7.98
N THR A 289 20.17 6.13 -6.86
CA THR A 289 20.19 5.12 -5.79
C THR A 289 19.25 5.49 -4.65
N SER A 290 18.25 4.65 -4.38
CA SER A 290 17.38 4.77 -3.21
C SER A 290 17.82 3.84 -2.08
N ARG A 291 17.68 4.28 -0.84
CA ARG A 291 17.98 3.50 0.37
C ARG A 291 16.88 3.64 1.39
N ILE A 292 16.34 2.53 1.90
CA ILE A 292 15.37 2.54 3.00
C ILE A 292 15.81 1.57 4.10
N ARG A 293 15.77 1.99 5.37
CA ARG A 293 15.94 1.09 6.51
C ARG A 293 14.58 0.53 6.92
N THR A 294 14.50 -0.76 7.14
CA THR A 294 13.26 -1.48 7.43
C THR A 294 13.47 -2.51 8.52
N GLY A 295 12.38 -2.99 9.13
CA GLY A 295 12.41 -4.20 9.96
C GLY A 295 12.63 -5.46 9.12
N ALA A 296 12.12 -6.59 9.57
CA ALA A 296 12.18 -7.83 8.78
C ALA A 296 11.60 -7.64 7.37
N VAL A 297 12.31 -8.14 6.36
CA VAL A 297 11.85 -8.05 4.96
C VAL A 297 10.72 -9.03 4.74
N THR A 298 9.51 -8.52 4.47
CA THR A 298 8.33 -9.37 4.27
C THR A 298 8.40 -10.13 2.95
N LEU A 299 7.66 -11.24 2.85
CA LEU A 299 7.54 -11.99 1.59
C LEU A 299 6.91 -11.15 0.46
N HIS A 300 6.01 -10.21 0.81
CA HIS A 300 5.43 -9.25 -0.14
C HIS A 300 6.52 -8.35 -0.75
N THR A 301 7.42 -7.84 0.09
CA THR A 301 8.55 -7.00 -0.32
C THR A 301 9.53 -7.79 -1.17
N GLN A 302 9.91 -9.00 -0.75
CA GLN A 302 10.81 -9.86 -1.54
C GLN A 302 10.22 -10.18 -2.92
N THR A 303 8.90 -10.44 -2.98
CA THR A 303 8.18 -10.63 -4.23
C THR A 303 8.22 -9.38 -5.11
N ALA A 304 7.97 -8.20 -4.52
CA ALA A 304 8.02 -6.94 -5.25
C ALA A 304 9.41 -6.67 -5.84
N ILE A 305 10.49 -6.95 -5.07
CA ILE A 305 11.87 -6.81 -5.52
C ILE A 305 12.13 -7.74 -6.70
N HIS A 306 11.80 -9.03 -6.56
CA HIS A 306 12.01 -10.03 -7.61
C HIS A 306 11.34 -9.64 -8.94
N ILE A 307 10.09 -9.17 -8.87
CA ILE A 307 9.36 -8.74 -10.07
C ILE A 307 9.91 -7.42 -10.62
N ALA A 308 10.33 -6.50 -9.75
CA ALA A 308 10.93 -5.25 -10.18
C ALA A 308 12.24 -5.46 -10.94
N GLU A 309 13.11 -6.37 -10.47
CA GLU A 309 14.36 -6.72 -11.15
C GLU A 309 14.14 -7.44 -12.50
N GLN A 310 13.04 -8.18 -12.65
CA GLN A 310 12.70 -8.86 -13.92
C GLN A 310 12.13 -7.90 -14.97
N LEU A 311 11.31 -6.94 -14.55
CA LEU A 311 10.58 -6.05 -15.46
C LEU A 311 11.27 -4.70 -15.68
N THR A 312 12.29 -4.39 -14.90
CA THR A 312 13.08 -3.16 -15.02
C THR A 312 14.56 -3.48 -15.03
N GLN A 313 15.41 -2.49 -15.30
CA GLN A 313 16.87 -2.62 -15.16
C GLN A 313 17.36 -2.31 -13.74
N ALA A 314 16.44 -2.16 -12.78
CA ALA A 314 16.80 -1.86 -11.41
C ALA A 314 17.49 -3.05 -10.75
N LYS A 315 18.41 -2.77 -9.83
CA LYS A 315 19.11 -3.78 -9.02
C LYS A 315 18.91 -3.50 -7.56
N PHE A 316 18.50 -4.51 -6.80
CA PHE A 316 18.31 -4.40 -5.37
C PHE A 316 19.42 -5.11 -4.60
N THR A 317 19.75 -4.58 -3.44
CA THR A 317 20.67 -5.21 -2.49
C THR A 317 20.09 -5.05 -1.10
N ILE A 318 20.06 -6.14 -0.34
CA ILE A 318 19.55 -6.15 1.03
C ILE A 318 20.75 -6.44 1.93
N THR A 319 21.11 -5.46 2.76
CA THR A 319 22.17 -5.62 3.75
C THR A 319 21.57 -5.62 5.16
N LYS A 320 22.09 -6.50 6.01
CA LYS A 320 21.75 -6.49 7.43
C LYS A 320 22.42 -5.27 8.06
N SER A 321 21.66 -4.46 8.77
CA SER A 321 22.14 -3.31 9.53
C SER A 321 21.98 -3.65 11.00
N GLU A 322 23.09 -3.95 11.65
CA GLU A 322 23.15 -4.21 13.09
C GLU A 322 23.44 -2.87 13.78
N ASP A 323 22.45 -2.35 14.51
CA ASP A 323 22.71 -1.30 15.49
C ASP A 323 23.18 -2.02 16.77
N GLU A 324 24.44 -1.79 17.18
CA GLU A 324 25.03 -2.38 18.41
C GLU A 324 24.18 -2.13 19.68
N LEU A 325 23.30 -1.12 19.64
CA LEU A 325 22.42 -0.70 20.73
C LEU A 325 21.01 -1.32 20.69
N SER A 326 20.62 -2.06 19.65
CA SER A 326 19.27 -2.61 19.52
C SER A 326 19.30 -4.12 19.29
N SER A 327 18.54 -4.86 20.09
CA SER A 327 18.36 -6.31 19.91
C SER A 327 17.61 -6.70 18.63
N ASN A 328 17.08 -5.72 17.89
CA ASN A 328 16.27 -5.94 16.71
C ASN A 328 17.12 -5.84 15.44
N VAL A 329 17.07 -6.89 14.62
CA VAL A 329 17.72 -6.91 13.32
C VAL A 329 16.97 -5.98 12.37
N THR A 330 17.68 -5.00 11.81
CA THR A 330 17.17 -4.15 10.73
C THR A 330 17.85 -4.48 9.41
N TYR A 331 17.21 -4.09 8.31
CA TYR A 331 17.73 -4.30 6.96
C TYR A 331 17.71 -2.99 6.19
N ILE A 332 18.78 -2.72 5.46
CA ILE A 332 18.84 -1.64 4.47
C ILE A 332 18.54 -2.27 3.11
N ILE A 333 17.46 -1.81 2.49
CA ILE A 333 17.15 -2.12 1.10
C ILE A 333 17.70 -0.96 0.27
N GLU A 334 18.72 -1.27 -0.53
CA GLU A 334 19.29 -0.37 -1.52
C GLU A 334 18.78 -0.75 -2.91
N CYS A 335 18.47 0.23 -3.74
CA CYS A 335 18.06 0.03 -5.12
C CYS A 335 18.79 1.03 -6.03
N GLN A 336 19.50 0.52 -7.01
CA GLN A 336 19.90 1.31 -8.18
C GLN A 336 18.71 1.33 -9.14
N GLY A 337 17.96 2.42 -9.16
CA GLY A 337 16.76 2.56 -9.97
C GLY A 337 17.07 2.69 -11.46
N SER A 338 16.10 2.28 -12.29
CA SER A 338 16.18 2.28 -13.75
C SER A 338 16.04 3.67 -14.38
N GLY A 339 15.65 4.69 -13.61
CA GLY A 339 15.55 6.07 -14.09
C GLY A 339 14.57 6.26 -15.24
N VAL A 340 13.37 5.68 -15.13
CA VAL A 340 12.36 5.77 -16.19
C VAL A 340 11.92 7.23 -16.37
N VAL A 341 12.00 7.70 -17.62
CA VAL A 341 11.54 9.02 -18.04
C VAL A 341 10.13 8.87 -18.61
N ASN A 342 9.22 9.75 -18.21
CA ASN A 342 7.90 9.85 -18.80
C ASN A 342 8.00 10.51 -20.19
N PRO A 343 7.70 9.79 -21.29
CA PRO A 343 7.84 10.31 -22.64
C PRO A 343 6.76 11.34 -23.03
N HIS A 344 5.77 11.57 -22.16
CA HIS A 344 4.63 12.44 -22.42
C HIS A 344 4.75 13.83 -21.76
N LEU A 345 5.93 14.20 -21.25
CA LEU A 345 6.20 15.45 -20.55
C LEU A 345 7.44 16.20 -21.02
#